data_AF-A0A453HKT3-F1
#
_entry.id   AF-A0A453HKT3-F1
#
_cell.length_a   1.000
_cell.length_b   1.000
_cell.length_c   1.000
_cell.angle_alpha   90.00
_cell.angle_beta   90.00
_cell.angle_gamma   90.00
#
_symmetry.space_group_name_H-M   'P 1'
#
loop_
_entity.id
_entity.type
_entity.pdbx_description
1 polymer ?
#
loop_
_entity_poly.entity_id
_entity_poly.type
_entity_poly.pdbx_seq_one_letter_code
_entity_poly.pdbx_strand_id
1 'polypeptide(L)'
;MATDGGDPKPTDALAGELWTVKKERIRRSSVHGKLPGWDLRSIIVKSGDDCRQEHLAVQLVAHFYDIYQEAGLPLWLRPYEVIVTSAYAALIETIPDTASIHSIKSRFPNILSLRDYYVAKYEENSPNFKLAQRNFVESMAGYSILSYLLQVKDRHNGNLLIDEEGHIIHIDFGFMLSNSPGGVNFESAPFKLTRELLEVMDSDAEGTPSEFFDYFKVLCIQGFLTCRKHAERVILLVEMLQDSGFPCFKGGTRTILNLRKRFHLSLTEEQCVSLVLSLISSSMDAWRTRQYDYYQRVLNGIL
;
A
#
# COMPACT_ATOMS: atom_id res chain seq x y z
N MET A 1 -1.02 16.04 -21.83
CA MET A 1 -0.69 17.41 -21.40
C MET A 1 -1.87 17.95 -20.61
N ALA A 2 -1.74 18.00 -19.29
CA ALA A 2 -2.57 18.83 -18.42
C ALA A 2 -1.63 19.31 -17.31
N THR A 3 -0.88 20.35 -17.63
CA THR A 3 -0.17 21.19 -16.67
C THR A 3 -1.20 22.16 -16.09
N ASP A 4 -2.11 21.65 -15.27
CA ASP A 4 -3.01 22.54 -14.52
C ASP A 4 -2.35 22.77 -13.16
N GLY A 5 -1.48 23.79 -13.12
CA GLY A 5 -0.88 24.30 -11.88
C GLY A 5 -1.86 25.05 -10.97
N GLY A 6 -3.13 24.62 -10.96
CA GLY A 6 -4.15 25.10 -10.02
C GLY A 6 -4.30 24.14 -8.86
N ASP A 7 -4.86 24.62 -7.75
CA ASP A 7 -5.11 23.77 -6.58
C ASP A 7 -6.17 22.69 -6.90
N PRO A 8 -6.04 21.47 -6.35
CA PRO A 8 -6.98 20.39 -6.61
C PRO A 8 -8.38 20.78 -6.13
N LYS A 9 -9.38 20.57 -6.97
CA LYS A 9 -10.78 20.78 -6.62
C LYS A 9 -11.43 19.46 -6.22
N PRO A 10 -12.50 19.48 -5.40
CA PRO A 10 -13.22 18.26 -5.03
C PRO A 10 -13.69 17.43 -6.23
N THR A 11 -14.08 18.10 -7.32
CA THR A 11 -14.55 17.45 -8.55
C THR A 11 -13.44 16.91 -9.46
N ASP A 12 -12.17 17.20 -9.17
CA ASP A 12 -11.06 16.81 -10.04
C ASP A 12 -10.73 15.33 -9.84
N ALA A 13 -10.76 14.55 -10.92
CA ALA A 13 -10.32 13.15 -10.87
C ALA A 13 -8.79 13.05 -10.69
N LEU A 14 -8.36 12.18 -9.79
CA LEU A 14 -6.97 11.84 -9.50
C LEU A 14 -6.19 11.46 -10.76
N ALA A 15 -6.80 10.61 -11.60
CA ALA A 15 -6.23 10.14 -12.86
C ALA A 15 -6.62 11.00 -14.08
N GLY A 16 -7.14 12.21 -13.87
CA GLY A 16 -7.53 13.16 -14.92
C GLY A 16 -8.96 13.01 -15.43
N GLU A 17 -9.47 11.78 -15.55
CA GLU A 17 -10.90 11.49 -15.74
C GLU A 17 -11.27 10.26 -14.90
N LEU A 18 -12.51 10.21 -14.38
CA LEU A 18 -13.01 9.02 -13.67
C LEU A 18 -13.17 7.84 -14.63
N TRP A 19 -12.96 6.62 -14.14
CA TRP A 19 -13.06 5.40 -14.93
C TRP A 19 -14.45 5.21 -15.54
N THR A 20 -15.50 5.57 -14.81
CA THR A 20 -16.88 5.55 -15.30
C THR A 20 -17.08 6.45 -16.52
N VAL A 21 -16.51 7.66 -16.49
CA VAL A 21 -16.55 8.62 -17.60
C VAL A 21 -15.72 8.11 -18.78
N LYS A 22 -14.51 7.61 -18.53
CA LYS A 22 -13.64 7.02 -19.55
C LYS A 22 -14.31 5.84 -20.26
N LYS A 23 -14.93 4.94 -19.50
CA LYS A 23 -15.63 3.77 -20.00
C LYS A 23 -16.81 4.17 -20.90
N GLU A 24 -17.65 5.11 -20.47
CA GLU A 24 -18.77 5.58 -21.29
C GLU A 24 -18.30 6.33 -22.55
N ARG A 25 -17.24 7.13 -22.44
CA ARG A 25 -16.63 7.82 -23.59
C ARG A 25 -16.15 6.82 -24.65
N ILE A 26 -15.44 5.76 -24.24
CA ILE A 26 -14.96 4.70 -25.13
C ILE A 26 -16.11 3.84 -25.65
N ARG A 27 -17.13 3.57 -24.83
CA ARG A 27 -18.33 2.84 -25.26
C ARG A 27 -19.03 3.53 -26.42
N ARG A 28 -19.19 4.85 -26.34
CA ARG A 28 -19.87 5.65 -27.38
C ARG A 28 -19.12 5.66 -28.72
N SER A 29 -17.79 5.58 -28.70
CA SER A 29 -16.96 5.54 -29.92
C SER A 29 -16.69 4.12 -30.42
N SER A 30 -16.94 3.09 -29.62
CA SER A 30 -16.72 1.69 -29.99
C SER A 30 -17.80 1.18 -30.94
N VAL A 31 -17.38 0.52 -32.02
CA VAL A 31 -18.28 -0.23 -32.92
C VAL A 31 -19.06 -1.33 -32.21
N HIS A 32 -18.55 -1.81 -31.06
CA HIS A 32 -19.17 -2.84 -30.24
C HIS A 32 -19.92 -2.30 -29.01
N GLY A 33 -19.93 -0.99 -28.77
CA GLY A 33 -20.43 -0.41 -27.51
C GLY A 33 -21.92 -0.64 -27.23
N LYS A 34 -22.70 -0.96 -28.26
CA LYS A 34 -24.14 -1.28 -28.17
C LYS A 34 -24.41 -2.75 -27.86
N LEU A 35 -23.40 -3.63 -27.91
CA LEU A 35 -23.61 -5.05 -27.65
C LEU A 35 -24.01 -5.30 -26.18
N PRO A 36 -24.97 -6.20 -25.92
CA PRO A 36 -25.30 -6.60 -24.55
C PRO A 36 -24.08 -7.25 -23.90
N GLY A 37 -23.77 -6.84 -22.66
CA GLY A 37 -22.59 -7.32 -21.95
C GLY A 37 -21.26 -6.67 -22.33
N TRP A 38 -21.26 -5.62 -23.16
CA TRP A 38 -20.06 -4.86 -23.43
C TRP A 38 -19.46 -4.31 -22.13
N ASP A 39 -18.15 -4.51 -21.95
CA ASP A 39 -17.38 -4.05 -20.81
C ASP A 39 -16.00 -3.54 -21.28
N LEU A 40 -15.37 -2.71 -20.46
CA LEU A 40 -14.01 -2.22 -20.69
C LEU A 40 -13.14 -2.64 -19.51
N ARG A 41 -11.97 -3.17 -19.82
CA ARG A 41 -10.93 -3.51 -18.84
C ARG A 41 -9.63 -2.80 -19.19
N SER A 42 -8.86 -2.46 -18.17
CA SER A 42 -7.57 -1.81 -18.29
C SER A 42 -6.52 -2.67 -17.61
N ILE A 43 -5.41 -2.90 -18.32
CA ILE A 43 -4.38 -3.88 -17.96
C ILE A 43 -3.03 -3.26 -18.33
N ILE A 44 -2.04 -3.41 -17.45
CA ILE A 44 -0.63 -3.14 -17.72
C ILE A 44 -0.02 -4.42 -18.28
N VAL A 45 0.60 -4.31 -19.45
CA VAL A 45 1.39 -5.39 -20.05
C VAL A 45 2.84 -5.18 -19.65
N LYS A 46 3.38 -6.07 -18.81
CA LYS A 46 4.77 -6.04 -18.39
C LYS A 46 5.53 -7.13 -19.14
N SER A 47 6.56 -6.74 -19.89
CA SER A 47 7.38 -7.62 -20.72
C SER A 47 8.84 -7.42 -20.38
N GLY A 48 9.59 -8.50 -20.24
CA GLY A 48 11.00 -8.52 -19.84
C GLY A 48 11.24 -8.78 -18.35
N ASP A 49 10.18 -8.82 -17.53
CA ASP A 49 10.29 -9.00 -16.08
C ASP A 49 9.59 -10.28 -15.62
N ASP A 50 10.19 -10.94 -14.62
CA ASP A 50 9.57 -12.07 -13.93
C ASP A 50 8.60 -11.59 -12.84
N CYS A 51 7.30 -11.62 -13.13
CA CYS A 51 6.26 -11.20 -12.19
C CYS A 51 5.71 -12.34 -11.33
N ARG A 52 6.34 -13.51 -11.27
CA ARG A 52 5.87 -14.61 -10.40
C ARG A 52 5.98 -14.26 -8.91
N GLN A 53 7.02 -13.51 -8.54
CA GLN A 53 7.14 -13.01 -7.18
C GLN A 53 6.05 -11.97 -6.86
N GLU A 54 5.74 -11.10 -7.82
CA GLU A 54 4.65 -10.13 -7.69
C GLU A 54 3.29 -10.83 -7.54
N HIS A 55 3.05 -11.88 -8.32
CA HIS A 55 1.84 -12.70 -8.22
C HIS A 55 1.69 -13.33 -6.82
N LEU A 56 2.77 -13.90 -6.27
CA LEU A 56 2.77 -14.41 -4.89
C LEU A 56 2.44 -13.29 -3.89
N ALA A 57 3.07 -12.13 -4.03
CA ALA A 57 2.85 -11.02 -3.12
C ALA A 57 1.39 -10.58 -3.09
N VAL A 58 0.79 -10.40 -4.26
CA VAL A 58 -0.63 -10.07 -4.42
C VAL A 58 -1.54 -11.13 -3.81
N GLN A 59 -1.24 -12.43 -4.00
CA GLN A 59 -2.00 -13.51 -3.36
C GLN A 59 -1.93 -13.43 -1.84
N LEU A 60 -0.77 -13.07 -1.28
CA LEU A 60 -0.63 -12.83 0.15
C LEU A 60 -1.45 -11.61 0.57
N VAL A 61 -1.44 -10.49 -0.17
CA VAL A 61 -2.30 -9.33 0.11
C VAL A 61 -3.78 -9.72 0.17
N ALA A 62 -4.26 -10.48 -0.82
CA ALA A 62 -5.64 -10.99 -0.82
C ALA A 62 -5.91 -11.86 0.40
N HIS A 63 -4.96 -12.72 0.76
CA HIS A 63 -5.12 -13.60 1.91
C HIS A 63 -5.14 -12.84 3.26
N PHE A 64 -4.33 -11.79 3.43
CA PHE A 64 -4.40 -10.90 4.58
C PHE A 64 -5.73 -10.14 4.63
N TYR A 65 -6.24 -9.71 3.48
CA TYR A 65 -7.55 -9.07 3.38
C TYR A 65 -8.65 -10.01 3.87
N ASP A 66 -8.67 -11.26 3.41
CA ASP A 66 -9.62 -12.28 3.86
C ASP A 66 -9.57 -12.48 5.38
N ILE A 67 -8.37 -12.56 5.97
CA ILE A 67 -8.18 -12.70 7.42
C ILE A 67 -8.84 -11.53 8.18
N TYR A 68 -8.72 -10.31 7.68
CA TYR A 68 -9.35 -9.14 8.29
C TYR A 68 -10.87 -9.18 8.18
N GLN A 69 -11.40 -9.57 7.01
CA GLN A 69 -12.85 -9.71 6.79
C GLN A 69 -13.45 -10.84 7.63
N GLU A 70 -12.79 -12.00 7.71
CA GLU A 70 -13.20 -13.15 8.55
C GLU A 70 -13.32 -12.74 10.04
N ALA A 71 -12.47 -11.83 10.50
CA ALA A 71 -12.48 -11.33 11.87
C ALA A 71 -13.42 -10.12 12.11
N GLY A 72 -14.08 -9.61 11.06
CA GLY A 72 -14.91 -8.42 11.14
C GLY A 72 -14.14 -7.13 11.44
N LEU A 73 -12.84 -7.08 11.14
CA LEU A 73 -12.04 -5.87 11.30
C LEU A 73 -12.25 -4.94 10.11
N PRO A 74 -12.38 -3.61 10.33
CA PRO A 74 -12.50 -2.64 9.25
C PRO A 74 -11.13 -2.33 8.62
N LEU A 75 -10.20 -3.28 8.61
CA LEU A 75 -8.91 -3.11 7.94
C LEU A 75 -9.09 -3.33 6.45
N TRP A 76 -8.51 -2.43 5.67
CA TRP A 76 -8.71 -2.40 4.24
C TRP A 76 -7.40 -2.66 3.49
N LEU A 77 -7.48 -3.47 2.43
CA LEU A 77 -6.39 -3.75 1.50
C LEU A 77 -7.01 -3.88 0.10
N ARG A 78 -6.30 -3.43 -0.94
CA ARG A 78 -6.70 -3.64 -2.34
C ARG A 78 -5.78 -4.65 -3.02
N PRO A 79 -6.11 -5.96 -2.99
CA PRO A 79 -5.45 -6.91 -3.88
C PRO A 79 -5.85 -6.61 -5.33
N TYR A 80 -4.89 -6.58 -6.24
CA TYR A 80 -5.12 -6.40 -7.69
C TYR A 80 -4.69 -7.66 -8.45
N GLU A 81 -5.30 -7.99 -9.58
CA GLU A 81 -4.94 -9.23 -10.28
C GLU A 81 -3.60 -9.14 -11.01
N VAL A 82 -2.82 -10.21 -10.91
CA VAL A 82 -1.60 -10.42 -11.70
C VAL A 82 -1.71 -11.77 -12.37
N ILE A 83 -1.63 -11.82 -13.69
CA ILE A 83 -1.64 -13.06 -14.48
C ILE A 83 -0.26 -13.21 -15.11
N VAL A 84 0.51 -14.17 -14.60
CA VAL A 84 1.80 -14.53 -15.19
C VAL A 84 1.53 -15.37 -16.44
N THR A 85 1.96 -14.89 -17.60
CA THR A 85 1.77 -15.57 -18.89
C THR A 85 3.03 -16.31 -19.34
N SER A 86 4.20 -15.90 -18.86
CA SER A 86 5.48 -16.60 -19.04
C SER A 86 6.46 -16.21 -17.94
N ALA A 87 7.68 -16.76 -17.96
CA ALA A 87 8.75 -16.38 -17.01
C ALA A 87 9.24 -14.93 -17.16
N TYR A 88 8.82 -14.20 -18.20
CA TYR A 88 9.26 -12.84 -18.51
C TYR A 88 8.11 -11.94 -18.96
N ALA A 89 6.85 -12.37 -18.77
CA ALA A 89 5.69 -11.58 -19.17
C ALA A 89 4.50 -11.79 -18.25
N ALA A 90 3.82 -10.70 -17.91
CA ALA A 90 2.60 -10.72 -17.12
C ALA A 90 1.63 -9.61 -17.51
N LEU A 91 0.36 -9.87 -17.21
CA LEU A 91 -0.73 -8.92 -17.29
C LEU A 91 -1.08 -8.51 -15.86
N ILE A 92 -1.12 -7.21 -15.60
CA ILE A 92 -1.40 -6.66 -14.27
C ILE A 92 -2.65 -5.79 -14.37
N GLU A 93 -3.65 -6.04 -13.52
CA GLU A 93 -4.84 -5.20 -13.40
C GLU A 93 -4.42 -3.76 -13.06
N THR A 94 -4.89 -2.78 -13.83
CA THR A 94 -4.75 -1.39 -13.39
C THR A 94 -5.74 -1.10 -12.28
N ILE A 95 -5.33 -0.32 -11.28
CA ILE A 95 -6.25 0.21 -10.26
C ILE A 95 -6.77 1.57 -10.75
N PRO A 96 -7.98 1.64 -11.35
CA PRO A 96 -8.53 2.90 -11.84
C PRO A 96 -8.76 3.88 -10.68
N ASP A 97 -8.95 5.15 -11.02
CA ASP A 97 -9.34 6.18 -10.05
C ASP A 97 -8.35 6.33 -8.87
N THR A 98 -7.06 6.12 -9.18
CA THR A 98 -5.95 6.29 -8.25
C THR A 98 -4.85 7.15 -8.84
N ALA A 99 -4.04 7.76 -7.97
CA ALA A 99 -2.76 8.35 -8.35
C ALA A 99 -1.71 8.09 -7.26
N SER A 100 -0.44 7.95 -7.66
CA SER A 100 0.65 7.84 -6.68
C SER A 100 0.83 9.16 -5.93
N ILE A 101 1.27 9.11 -4.68
CA ILE A 101 1.61 10.32 -3.89
C ILE A 101 2.60 11.20 -4.67
N HIS A 102 3.57 10.56 -5.34
CA HIS A 102 4.48 11.27 -6.26
C HIS A 102 3.72 12.02 -7.36
N SER A 103 2.81 11.34 -8.07
CA SER A 103 2.02 11.95 -9.15
C SER A 103 1.14 13.10 -8.66
N ILE A 104 0.55 12.97 -7.47
CA ILE A 104 -0.24 14.03 -6.82
C ILE A 104 0.65 15.26 -6.60
N LYS A 105 1.82 15.10 -5.98
CA LYS A 105 2.76 16.20 -5.69
C LYS A 105 3.33 16.83 -6.97
N SER A 106 3.61 16.03 -7.99
CA SER A 106 4.06 16.52 -9.29
C SER A 106 2.97 17.29 -10.05
N ARG A 107 1.71 16.84 -9.95
CA ARG A 107 0.57 17.47 -10.61
C ARG A 107 0.14 18.77 -9.92
N PHE A 108 0.28 18.84 -8.59
CA PHE A 108 -0.13 19.99 -7.77
C PHE A 108 1.05 20.57 -6.99
N PRO A 109 1.91 21.40 -7.62
CA PRO A 109 3.13 21.91 -6.97
C PRO A 109 2.89 22.78 -5.73
N ASN A 110 1.69 23.37 -5.61
CA ASN A 110 1.29 24.18 -4.45
C ASN A 110 0.94 23.34 -3.22
N ILE A 111 0.68 22.05 -3.40
CA ILE A 111 0.41 21.10 -2.31
C ILE A 111 1.74 20.70 -1.69
N LEU A 112 1.99 21.20 -0.47
CA LEU A 112 3.24 20.98 0.25
C LEU A 112 3.24 19.64 1.00
N SER A 113 2.06 19.15 1.39
CA SER A 113 1.86 17.89 2.09
C SER A 113 0.64 17.13 1.58
N LEU A 114 0.61 15.81 1.81
CA LEU A 114 -0.57 14.98 1.57
C LEU A 114 -1.78 15.44 2.39
N ARG A 115 -1.58 16.03 3.58
CA ARG A 115 -2.67 16.61 4.36
C ARG A 115 -3.33 17.79 3.64
N ASP A 116 -2.55 18.67 3.02
CA ASP A 116 -3.08 19.78 2.21
C ASP A 116 -3.90 19.25 1.02
N TYR A 117 -3.45 18.15 0.41
CA TYR A 117 -4.21 17.47 -0.65
C TYR A 117 -5.57 16.99 -0.13
N TYR A 118 -5.62 16.34 1.04
CA TYR A 118 -6.88 15.86 1.63
C TYR A 118 -7.84 17.02 1.93
N VAL A 119 -7.31 18.13 2.48
CA VAL A 119 -8.09 19.35 2.77
C VAL A 119 -8.71 19.91 1.50
N ALA A 120 -7.94 20.01 0.42
CA ALA A 120 -8.40 20.56 -0.85
C ALA A 120 -9.37 19.61 -1.59
N LYS A 121 -9.10 18.30 -1.57
CA LYS A 121 -9.89 17.28 -2.29
C LYS A 121 -11.21 16.96 -1.59
N TYR A 122 -11.22 16.85 -0.26
CA TYR A 122 -12.39 16.38 0.49
C TYR A 122 -13.10 17.48 1.29
N GLU A 123 -12.60 18.71 1.22
CA GLU A 123 -13.08 19.88 1.98
C GLU A 123 -12.95 19.70 3.50
N GLU A 124 -12.04 20.45 4.11
CA GLU A 124 -11.76 20.34 5.56
C GLU A 124 -13.03 20.42 6.42
N ASN A 125 -13.10 19.57 7.45
CA ASN A 125 -14.23 19.44 8.37
C ASN A 125 -15.55 18.93 7.77
N SER A 126 -15.59 18.60 6.47
CA SER A 126 -16.76 17.96 5.88
C SER A 126 -16.90 16.50 6.35
N PRO A 127 -18.12 15.91 6.28
CA PRO A 127 -18.29 14.48 6.50
C PRO A 127 -17.43 13.61 5.56
N ASN A 128 -17.23 14.08 4.31
CA ASN A 128 -16.42 13.38 3.32
C ASN A 128 -14.93 13.40 3.69
N PHE A 129 -14.43 14.51 4.24
CA PHE A 129 -13.06 14.60 4.72
C PHE A 129 -12.79 13.63 5.87
N LYS A 130 -13.69 13.58 6.86
CA LYS A 130 -13.58 12.61 7.97
C LYS A 130 -13.67 11.17 7.49
N LEU A 131 -14.53 10.88 6.51
CA LEU A 131 -14.62 9.56 5.89
C LEU A 131 -13.31 9.21 5.16
N ALA A 132 -12.74 10.13 4.40
CA ALA A 132 -11.46 9.93 3.71
C ALA A 132 -10.30 9.71 4.68
N GLN A 133 -10.23 10.47 5.79
CA GLN A 133 -9.25 10.21 6.85
C GLN A 133 -9.43 8.84 7.49
N ARG A 134 -10.68 8.41 7.72
CA ARG A 134 -10.98 7.09 8.24
C ARG A 134 -10.53 5.98 7.27
N ASN A 135 -10.87 6.10 6.00
CA ASN A 135 -10.45 5.19 4.94
C ASN A 135 -8.92 5.11 4.84
N PHE A 136 -8.25 6.26 4.96
CA PHE A 136 -6.79 6.33 5.02
C PHE A 136 -6.24 5.55 6.21
N VAL A 137 -6.79 5.76 7.42
CA VAL A 137 -6.35 5.06 8.64
C VAL A 137 -6.56 3.55 8.54
N GLU A 138 -7.74 3.12 8.07
CA GLU A 138 -8.12 1.71 7.91
C GLU A 138 -7.21 0.97 6.92
N SER A 139 -6.89 1.61 5.79
CA SER A 139 -5.98 1.07 4.79
C SER A 139 -4.51 1.13 5.22
N MET A 140 -4.07 2.24 5.83
CA MET A 140 -2.71 2.43 6.32
C MET A 140 -2.36 1.42 7.41
N ALA A 141 -3.28 1.14 8.34
CA ALA A 141 -3.06 0.13 9.38
C ALA A 141 -2.92 -1.28 8.78
N GLY A 142 -3.76 -1.64 7.81
CA GLY A 142 -3.69 -2.93 7.12
C GLY A 142 -2.36 -3.13 6.41
N TYR A 143 -1.96 -2.17 5.57
CA TYR A 143 -0.70 -2.24 4.85
C TYR A 143 0.53 -2.14 5.77
N SER A 144 0.44 -1.47 6.92
CA SER A 144 1.55 -1.40 7.90
C SER A 144 1.86 -2.76 8.51
N ILE A 145 0.82 -3.48 8.98
CA ILE A 145 0.97 -4.82 9.54
C ILE A 145 1.43 -5.82 8.47
N LEU A 146 0.85 -5.75 7.27
CA LEU A 146 1.28 -6.57 6.13
C LEU A 146 2.75 -6.33 5.79
N SER A 147 3.18 -5.06 5.70
CA SER A 147 4.55 -4.69 5.37
C SER A 147 5.54 -5.19 6.42
N TYR A 148 5.20 -5.10 7.71
CA TYR A 148 6.00 -5.65 8.79
C TYR A 148 6.17 -7.17 8.67
N LEU A 149 5.05 -7.90 8.56
CA LEU A 149 5.04 -9.37 8.53
C LEU A 149 5.73 -9.93 7.28
N LEU A 150 5.46 -9.34 6.12
CA LEU A 150 6.05 -9.77 4.86
C LEU A 150 7.40 -9.14 4.54
N GLN A 151 7.88 -8.19 5.37
CA GLN A 151 9.09 -7.41 5.10
C GLN A 151 9.06 -6.78 3.71
N VAL A 152 7.94 -6.15 3.36
CA VAL A 152 7.84 -5.40 2.10
C VAL A 152 8.83 -4.24 2.14
N LYS A 153 9.65 -4.13 1.11
CA LYS A 153 10.69 -3.10 0.94
C LYS A 153 10.35 -2.15 -0.20
N ASP A 154 11.21 -1.18 -0.44
CA ASP A 154 11.09 -0.23 -1.56
C ASP A 154 9.76 0.54 -1.47
N ARG A 155 9.46 1.06 -0.26
CA ARG A 155 8.24 1.84 -0.02
C ARG A 155 8.59 3.31 -0.19
N HIS A 156 8.23 3.86 -1.34
CA HIS A 156 8.39 5.28 -1.68
C HIS A 156 7.09 5.85 -2.27
N ASN A 157 7.00 7.17 -2.40
CA ASN A 157 5.77 7.86 -2.84
C ASN A 157 5.29 7.48 -4.25
N GLY A 158 6.15 6.89 -5.09
CA GLY A 158 5.73 6.26 -6.35
C GLY A 158 4.96 4.93 -6.21
N ASN A 159 5.18 4.17 -5.14
CA ASN A 159 4.57 2.85 -4.88
C ASN A 159 3.38 2.92 -3.92
N LEU A 160 3.02 4.13 -3.50
CA LEU A 160 1.87 4.42 -2.64
C LEU A 160 0.85 5.20 -3.45
N LEU A 161 -0.27 4.57 -3.76
CA LEU A 161 -1.39 5.20 -4.44
C LEU A 161 -2.41 5.70 -3.42
N ILE A 162 -3.12 6.76 -3.78
CA ILE A 162 -4.33 7.22 -3.11
C ILE A 162 -5.49 7.04 -4.10
N ASP A 163 -6.63 6.54 -3.62
CA ASP A 163 -7.87 6.44 -4.40
C ASP A 163 -8.82 7.64 -4.15
N GLU A 164 -9.90 7.71 -4.92
CA GLU A 164 -10.91 8.78 -4.80
C GLU A 164 -11.67 8.77 -3.45
N GLU A 165 -11.56 7.70 -2.65
CA GLU A 165 -12.22 7.57 -1.35
C GLU A 165 -11.27 7.86 -0.18
N GLY A 166 -9.98 8.07 -0.44
CA GLY A 166 -8.95 8.38 0.56
C GLY A 166 -8.21 7.15 1.10
N HIS A 167 -8.32 5.98 0.48
CA HIS A 167 -7.48 4.84 0.88
C HIS A 167 -6.06 5.00 0.37
N ILE A 168 -5.09 4.50 1.14
CA ILE A 168 -3.74 4.24 0.65
C ILE A 168 -3.63 2.81 0.11
N ILE A 169 -3.04 2.66 -1.06
CA ILE A 169 -2.85 1.37 -1.73
C ILE A 169 -1.37 1.17 -2.04
N HIS A 170 -0.77 0.11 -1.50
CA HIS A 170 0.59 -0.27 -1.86
C HIS A 170 0.59 -1.08 -3.16
N ILE A 171 1.48 -0.74 -4.07
CA ILE A 171 1.76 -1.49 -5.30
C ILE A 171 3.22 -1.92 -5.39
N ASP A 172 3.54 -2.72 -6.40
CA ASP A 172 4.89 -3.19 -6.74
C ASP A 172 5.59 -3.88 -5.56
N PHE A 173 5.22 -5.12 -5.26
CA PHE A 173 5.80 -5.89 -4.16
C PHE A 173 7.06 -6.68 -4.58
N GLY A 174 7.80 -6.19 -5.57
CA GLY A 174 9.01 -6.80 -6.12
C GLY A 174 10.14 -7.02 -5.10
N PHE A 175 10.07 -6.40 -3.92
CA PHE A 175 11.00 -6.62 -2.82
C PHE A 175 10.24 -6.96 -1.53
N MET A 176 10.28 -8.23 -1.15
CA MET A 176 9.68 -8.73 0.08
C MET A 176 10.47 -9.88 0.68
N LEU A 177 10.14 -10.24 1.93
CA LEU A 177 10.74 -11.31 2.72
C LEU A 177 12.25 -11.11 2.93
N SER A 178 13.08 -11.81 2.16
CA SER A 178 14.55 -11.71 2.24
C SER A 178 15.17 -10.94 1.06
N ASN A 179 14.36 -10.49 0.10
CA ASN A 179 14.84 -9.67 -1.01
C ASN A 179 14.90 -8.19 -0.62
N SER A 180 15.97 -7.52 -1.00
CA SER A 180 16.19 -6.09 -0.75
C SER A 180 16.73 -5.41 -2.01
N PRO A 181 16.29 -4.17 -2.32
CA PRO A 181 16.84 -3.41 -3.43
C PRO A 181 18.36 -3.26 -3.32
N GLY A 182 19.10 -3.59 -4.39
CA GLY A 182 20.56 -3.43 -4.43
C GLY A 182 21.36 -4.31 -3.46
N GLY A 183 20.74 -5.28 -2.77
CA GLY A 183 21.41 -6.17 -1.82
C GLY A 183 21.84 -5.51 -0.50
N VAL A 184 21.48 -4.24 -0.27
CA VAL A 184 21.77 -3.49 0.95
C VAL A 184 20.46 -3.27 1.71
N ASN A 185 20.44 -3.61 3.00
CA ASN A 185 19.28 -3.38 3.86
C ASN A 185 19.19 -1.90 4.26
N PHE A 186 18.79 -1.03 3.33
CA PHE A 186 18.58 0.40 3.58
C PHE A 186 17.39 0.67 4.54
N GLU A 187 16.34 -0.16 4.47
CA GLU A 187 15.13 0.01 5.29
C GLU A 187 15.17 -0.89 6.55
N SER A 188 15.40 -0.25 7.71
CA SER A 188 15.25 -0.88 9.03
C SER A 188 13.96 -0.54 9.75
N ALA A 189 13.17 0.39 9.21
CA ALA A 189 11.85 0.71 9.77
C ALA A 189 10.91 -0.50 9.54
N PRO A 190 10.08 -0.87 10.55
CA PRO A 190 9.08 -1.92 10.41
C PRO A 190 8.14 -1.74 9.21
N PHE A 191 7.72 -0.49 8.98
CA PHE A 191 6.95 -0.05 7.82
C PHE A 191 7.15 1.46 7.62
N LYS A 192 6.66 2.00 6.51
CA LYS A 192 6.77 3.43 6.21
C LYS A 192 5.70 4.21 6.97
N LEU A 193 6.11 5.14 7.83
CA LEU A 193 5.21 6.06 8.54
C LEU A 193 5.87 7.44 8.62
N THR A 194 5.88 8.14 7.48
CA THR A 194 6.50 9.46 7.37
C THR A 194 5.63 10.53 8.03
N ARG A 195 6.23 11.68 8.35
CA ARG A 195 5.52 12.86 8.84
C ARG A 195 4.29 13.23 7.98
N GLU A 196 4.44 13.18 6.65
CA GLU A 196 3.36 13.49 5.70
C GLU A 196 2.15 12.54 5.85
N LEU A 197 2.36 11.27 6.20
CA LEU A 197 1.28 10.31 6.46
C LEU A 197 0.65 10.53 7.85
N LEU A 198 1.47 10.92 8.84
CA LEU A 198 0.99 11.26 10.19
C LEU A 198 0.10 12.51 10.18
N GLU A 199 0.45 13.51 9.36
CA GLU A 199 -0.32 14.75 9.21
C GLU A 199 -1.74 14.49 8.66
N VAL A 200 -1.95 13.48 7.80
CA VAL A 200 -3.30 13.07 7.35
C VAL A 200 -4.15 12.54 8.52
N MET A 201 -3.50 11.94 9.52
CA MET A 201 -4.14 11.43 10.74
C MET A 201 -4.19 12.47 11.86
N ASP A 202 -4.04 13.77 11.58
CA ASP A 202 -4.00 14.84 12.59
C ASP A 202 -2.88 14.68 13.64
N SER A 203 -1.79 14.00 13.28
CA SER A 203 -0.59 13.81 14.13
C SER A 203 0.64 14.50 13.51
N ASP A 204 1.71 14.63 14.29
CA ASP A 204 3.02 15.13 13.85
C ASP A 204 4.09 14.02 13.93
N ALA A 205 5.35 14.40 13.69
CA ALA A 205 6.50 13.49 13.70
C ALA A 205 6.81 12.94 15.11
N GLU A 206 6.39 13.66 16.15
CA GLU A 206 6.49 13.28 17.55
C GLU A 206 5.38 12.31 17.98
N GLY A 207 4.36 12.13 17.14
CA GLY A 207 3.23 11.23 17.41
C GLY A 207 2.19 11.86 18.34
N THR A 208 1.95 13.16 18.22
CA THR A 208 0.93 13.88 18.98
C THR A 208 -0.41 13.14 18.93
N PRO A 209 -1.05 12.87 20.10
CA PRO A 209 -2.30 12.14 20.15
C PRO A 209 -3.41 12.84 19.36
N SER A 210 -4.11 12.06 18.54
CA SER A 210 -5.31 12.48 17.81
C SER A 210 -6.28 11.30 17.73
N GLU A 211 -7.56 11.57 17.47
CA GLU A 211 -8.58 10.54 17.33
C GLU A 211 -8.21 9.51 16.24
N PHE A 212 -7.78 9.99 15.08
CA PHE A 212 -7.40 9.14 13.94
C PHE A 212 -6.08 8.38 14.18
N PHE A 213 -5.10 8.99 14.86
CA PHE A 213 -3.84 8.31 15.15
C PHE A 213 -4.00 7.25 16.25
N ASP A 214 -4.82 7.51 17.27
CA ASP A 214 -5.17 6.50 18.27
C ASP A 214 -5.98 5.36 17.66
N TYR A 215 -6.90 5.67 16.74
CA TYR A 215 -7.62 4.66 15.96
C TYR A 215 -6.66 3.81 15.12
N PHE A 216 -5.68 4.42 14.45
CA PHE A 216 -4.62 3.70 13.72
C PHE A 216 -3.85 2.73 14.61
N LYS A 217 -3.45 3.15 15.83
CA LYS A 217 -2.76 2.27 16.80
C LYS A 217 -3.63 1.07 17.17
N VAL A 218 -4.91 1.30 17.48
CA VAL A 218 -5.87 0.23 17.83
C VAL A 218 -6.01 -0.76 16.68
N LEU A 219 -6.20 -0.27 15.45
CA LEU A 219 -6.31 -1.12 14.26
C LEU A 219 -5.03 -1.91 13.98
N CYS A 220 -3.85 -1.32 14.16
CA CYS A 220 -2.58 -2.03 14.03
C CYS A 220 -2.48 -3.18 15.04
N ILE A 221 -2.87 -2.94 16.31
CA ILE A 221 -2.86 -3.97 17.36
C ILE A 221 -3.83 -5.09 17.01
N GLN A 222 -5.08 -4.75 16.68
CA GLN A 222 -6.12 -5.72 16.33
C GLN A 222 -5.76 -6.52 15.07
N GLY A 223 -5.24 -5.84 14.05
CA GLY A 223 -4.76 -6.46 12.82
C GLY A 223 -3.62 -7.44 13.08
N PHE A 224 -2.63 -7.04 13.87
CA PHE A 224 -1.52 -7.92 14.23
C PHE A 224 -1.98 -9.14 15.02
N LEU A 225 -2.79 -8.96 16.07
CA LEU A 225 -3.33 -10.06 16.87
C LEU A 225 -4.17 -11.02 16.03
N THR A 226 -4.93 -10.50 15.07
CA THR A 226 -5.74 -11.31 14.15
C THR A 226 -4.85 -12.11 13.21
N CYS A 227 -3.85 -11.48 12.57
CA CYS A 227 -2.88 -12.18 11.73
C CYS A 227 -2.16 -13.30 12.49
N ARG A 228 -1.87 -13.12 13.79
CA ARG A 228 -1.26 -14.16 14.63
C ARG A 228 -2.11 -15.41 14.75
N LYS A 229 -3.44 -15.28 14.87
CA LYS A 229 -4.37 -16.40 14.94
C LYS A 229 -4.36 -17.24 13.65
N HIS A 230 -4.04 -16.61 12.51
CA HIS A 230 -3.97 -17.25 11.19
C HIS A 230 -2.53 -17.46 10.69
N ALA A 231 -1.52 -17.35 11.56
CA ALA A 231 -0.12 -17.34 11.16
C ALA A 231 0.30 -18.59 10.37
N GLU A 232 -0.14 -19.77 10.77
CA GLU A 232 0.21 -21.02 10.08
C GLU A 232 -0.32 -21.07 8.64
N ARG A 233 -1.49 -20.48 8.36
CA ARG A 233 -2.04 -20.42 6.99
C ARG A 233 -1.15 -19.56 6.09
N VAL A 234 -0.70 -18.41 6.58
CA VAL A 234 0.22 -17.51 5.87
C VAL A 234 1.60 -18.15 5.69
N ILE A 235 2.15 -18.74 6.77
CA ILE A 235 3.48 -19.37 6.74
C ILE A 235 3.49 -20.53 5.74
N LEU A 236 2.46 -21.38 5.73
CA LEU A 236 2.36 -22.51 4.82
C LEU A 236 2.33 -22.08 3.35
N LEU A 237 1.57 -21.02 3.01
CA LEU A 237 1.53 -20.48 1.64
C LEU A 237 2.92 -20.04 1.17
N VAL A 238 3.68 -19.38 2.04
CA VAL A 238 5.04 -18.93 1.75
C VAL A 238 6.02 -20.11 1.69
N GLU A 239 5.87 -21.09 2.57
CA GLU A 239 6.70 -22.28 2.65
C GLU A 239 6.58 -23.19 1.41
N MET A 240 5.37 -23.34 0.87
CA MET A 240 5.12 -24.11 -0.36
C MET A 240 5.89 -23.59 -1.58
N LEU A 241 6.30 -22.32 -1.56
CA LEU A 241 7.02 -21.68 -2.67
C LEU A 241 8.51 -21.47 -2.38
N GLN A 242 9.04 -21.98 -1.26
CA GLN A 242 10.44 -21.73 -0.87
C GLN A 242 11.46 -22.22 -1.91
N ASP A 243 11.15 -23.31 -2.62
CA ASP A 243 12.02 -23.92 -3.65
C ASP A 243 11.76 -23.40 -5.07
N SER A 244 10.96 -22.34 -5.21
CA SER A 244 10.63 -21.71 -6.51
C SER A 244 11.82 -21.04 -7.21
N GLY A 245 12.90 -20.76 -6.48
CA GLY A 245 14.05 -19.99 -6.96
C GLY A 245 13.82 -18.47 -7.00
N PHE A 246 12.70 -17.96 -6.45
CA PHE A 246 12.46 -16.51 -6.45
C PHE A 246 13.43 -15.74 -5.56
N PRO A 247 13.79 -14.48 -5.91
CA PRO A 247 14.69 -13.66 -5.11
C PRO A 247 14.29 -13.50 -3.63
N CYS A 248 12.98 -13.45 -3.33
CA CYS A 248 12.46 -13.37 -1.96
C CYS A 248 12.80 -14.58 -1.07
N PHE A 249 13.17 -15.73 -1.67
CA PHE A 249 13.56 -16.96 -0.99
C PHE A 249 15.07 -17.23 -1.00
N LYS A 250 15.91 -16.27 -1.39
CA LYS A 250 17.39 -16.42 -1.33
C LYS A 250 17.94 -16.79 0.06
N GLY A 251 17.17 -16.52 1.13
CA GLY A 251 17.51 -16.92 2.49
C GLY A 251 17.17 -18.38 2.83
N GLY A 252 16.55 -19.14 1.92
CA GLY A 252 16.11 -20.52 2.12
C GLY A 252 15.21 -20.67 3.35
N THR A 253 15.44 -21.73 4.13
CA THR A 253 14.69 -22.00 5.37
C THR A 253 14.73 -20.83 6.37
N ARG A 254 15.79 -20.02 6.37
CA ARG A 254 15.89 -18.85 7.25
C ARG A 254 14.83 -17.80 6.93
N THR A 255 14.38 -17.69 5.67
CA THR A 255 13.28 -16.81 5.27
C THR A 255 11.99 -17.17 5.99
N ILE A 256 11.64 -18.47 6.02
CA ILE A 256 10.45 -19.00 6.68
C ILE A 256 10.57 -18.86 8.20
N LEU A 257 11.73 -19.19 8.78
CA LEU A 257 11.99 -19.01 10.20
C LEU A 257 11.87 -17.54 10.64
N ASN A 258 12.39 -16.61 9.83
CA ASN A 258 12.26 -15.19 10.09
C ASN A 258 10.81 -14.71 9.96
N LEU A 259 10.05 -15.21 8.99
CA LEU A 259 8.62 -14.93 8.86
C LEU A 259 7.87 -15.38 10.11
N ARG A 260 8.08 -16.63 10.55
CA ARG A 260 7.48 -17.18 11.77
C ARG A 260 7.83 -16.37 13.01
N LYS A 261 9.10 -15.95 13.14
CA LYS A 261 9.54 -15.07 14.25
C LYS A 261 8.79 -13.75 14.29
N ARG A 262 8.44 -13.15 13.14
CA ARG A 262 7.70 -11.87 13.09
C ARG A 262 6.24 -11.98 13.54
N PHE A 263 5.67 -13.18 13.61
CA PHE A 263 4.36 -13.39 14.24
C PHE A 263 4.43 -13.46 15.77
N HIS A 264 5.63 -13.61 16.35
CA HIS A 264 5.83 -13.62 17.81
C HIS A 264 4.86 -14.55 18.56
N LEU A 265 4.69 -15.78 18.08
CA LEU A 265 3.67 -16.71 18.58
C LEU A 265 3.82 -17.09 20.07
N SER A 266 5.00 -16.90 20.64
CA SER A 266 5.28 -17.15 22.06
C SER A 266 4.89 -16.00 23.00
N LEU A 267 4.60 -14.80 22.48
CA LEU A 267 4.25 -13.65 23.30
C LEU A 267 2.78 -13.68 23.75
N THR A 268 2.49 -13.12 24.92
CA THR A 268 1.11 -12.86 25.36
C THR A 268 0.47 -11.72 24.55
N GLU A 269 -0.85 -11.57 24.63
CA GLU A 269 -1.54 -10.45 23.95
C GLU A 269 -1.04 -9.08 24.46
N GLU A 270 -0.84 -8.91 25.77
CA GLU A 270 -0.29 -7.68 26.37
C GLU A 270 1.12 -7.34 25.86
N GLN A 271 1.98 -8.37 25.73
CA GLN A 271 3.31 -8.20 25.15
C GLN A 271 3.23 -7.82 23.67
N CYS A 272 2.25 -8.34 22.93
CA CYS A 272 2.03 -7.97 21.55
C CYS A 272 1.49 -6.54 21.38
N VAL A 273 0.66 -6.05 22.30
CA VAL A 273 0.26 -4.64 22.33
C VAL A 273 1.52 -3.76 22.44
N SER A 274 2.38 -4.07 23.41
CA SER A 274 3.63 -3.33 23.63
C SER A 274 4.57 -3.40 22.42
N LEU A 275 4.68 -4.57 21.80
CA LEU A 275 5.43 -4.76 20.56
C LEU A 275 4.88 -3.86 19.45
N VAL A 276 3.59 -3.91 19.13
CA VAL A 276 3.01 -3.15 18.02
C VAL A 276 3.18 -1.65 18.23
N LEU A 277 2.96 -1.15 19.45
CA LEU A 277 3.22 0.25 19.79
C LEU A 277 4.69 0.63 19.58
N SER A 278 5.64 -0.26 19.93
CA SER A 278 7.06 -0.03 19.65
C SER A 278 7.39 -0.05 18.16
N LEU A 279 6.69 -0.86 17.34
CA LEU A 279 6.84 -0.89 15.89
C LEU A 279 6.37 0.42 15.26
N ILE A 280 5.23 0.95 15.71
CA ILE A 280 4.71 2.25 15.30
C ILE A 280 5.73 3.34 15.66
N SER A 281 6.15 3.41 16.93
CA SER A 281 7.12 4.41 17.39
C SER A 281 8.45 4.35 16.63
N SER A 282 8.95 3.15 16.32
CA SER A 282 10.18 2.97 15.54
C SER A 282 10.02 3.33 14.05
N SER A 283 8.78 3.37 13.55
CA SER A 283 8.47 3.71 12.16
C SER A 283 8.22 5.21 11.95
N MET A 284 7.77 5.92 13.00
CA MET A 284 7.45 7.36 12.95
C MET A 284 8.68 8.20 12.57
N ASP A 285 8.58 8.90 11.43
CA ASP A 285 9.60 9.79 10.86
C ASP A 285 11.03 9.22 10.89
N ALA A 286 11.14 7.90 10.73
CA ALA A 286 12.39 7.19 10.86
C ALA A 286 13.42 7.78 9.88
N TRP A 287 14.57 8.20 10.41
CA TRP A 287 15.61 8.89 9.65
C TRP A 287 16.03 8.13 8.38
N ARG A 288 16.08 6.79 8.43
CA ARG A 288 16.41 5.96 7.26
C ARG A 288 15.32 5.96 6.18
N THR A 289 14.05 6.07 6.55
CA THR A 289 12.94 6.23 5.60
C THR A 289 13.08 7.55 4.84
N ARG A 290 13.38 8.65 5.56
CA ARG A 290 13.66 9.95 4.94
C ARG A 290 14.88 9.90 4.01
N GLN A 291 15.94 9.22 4.43
CA GLN A 291 17.14 9.05 3.62
C GLN A 291 16.86 8.25 2.35
N TYR A 292 15.99 7.23 2.42
CA TYR A 292 15.58 6.44 1.27
C TYR A 292 14.71 7.25 0.31
N ASP A 293 13.75 8.04 0.81
CA ASP A 293 12.97 8.96 -0.01
C ASP A 293 13.87 10.01 -0.69
N TYR A 294 14.87 10.54 0.02
CA TYR A 294 15.87 11.42 -0.57
C TYR A 294 16.68 10.74 -1.68
N TYR A 295 17.10 9.50 -1.47
CA TYR A 295 17.80 8.70 -2.48
C TYR A 295 16.93 8.50 -3.73
N GLN A 296 15.66 8.14 -3.56
CA GLN A 296 14.68 7.98 -4.64
C GLN A 296 14.40 9.31 -5.36
N ARG A 297 14.36 10.44 -4.62
CA ARG A 297 14.24 11.78 -5.19
C ARG A 297 15.43 12.15 -6.07
N VAL A 298 16.65 11.90 -5.59
CA VAL A 298 17.88 12.28 -6.30
C VAL A 298 18.10 11.42 -7.55
N LEU A 299 17.85 10.11 -7.47
CA LEU A 299 18.12 9.21 -8.60
C LEU A 299 16.96 9.07 -9.58
N ASN A 300 15.74 8.99 -9.07
CA ASN A 300 14.55 8.64 -9.85
C ASN A 300 13.55 9.80 -9.95
N GLY A 301 13.82 10.95 -9.33
CA GLY A 301 12.93 12.12 -9.36
C GLY A 301 11.62 11.96 -8.56
N ILE A 302 11.53 10.93 -7.70
CA ILE A 302 10.33 10.64 -6.92
C ILE A 302 10.21 11.65 -5.75
N LEU A 303 9.09 12.39 -5.71
CA LEU A 303 8.83 13.49 -4.77
C LEU A 303 8.27 13.05 -3.42
#